data_AF-A0A511YJC4-F1
#
_entry.id   AF-A0A511YJC4-F1
#
_cell.length_a   1.000
_cell.length_b   1.000
_cell.length_c   1.000
_cell.angle_alpha   90.00
_cell.angle_beta   90.00
_cell.angle_gamma   90.00
#
_symmetry.space_group_name_H-M   'P 1'
#
loop_
_entity.id
_entity.type
_entity.pdbx_description
1 polymer ?
#
loop_
_entity_poly.entity_id
_entity_poly.type
_entity_poly.pdbx_seq_one_letter_code
_entity_poly.pdbx_strand_id
1 'polypeptide(L)'
;MKLKVKVTIRQYLSILFSLAYTKPLMILLVSFASLLVLWIALYHLEILNLPEPVIYQYITLLLIAVIQPMVIFITIIRNYYSSNHLRETLDMDLAEDEIRIRAGGESFYMEILWPKIYKIVEKKQWFLIYQNN
;
A
#
# COMPACT_ATOMS: atom_id res chain seq x y z
N MET A 1 3.61 28.98 0.24
CA MET A 1 4.77 28.31 -0.42
C MET A 1 4.24 27.41 -1.52
N LYS A 2 4.77 27.50 -2.74
CA LYS A 2 4.26 26.75 -3.90
C LYS A 2 5.15 25.57 -4.23
N LEU A 3 4.58 24.38 -4.35
CA LEU A 3 5.26 23.12 -4.68
C LEU A 3 4.59 22.49 -5.89
N LYS A 4 5.40 22.02 -6.84
CA LYS A 4 4.92 21.22 -7.98
C LYS A 4 5.44 19.80 -7.84
N VAL A 5 4.54 18.83 -7.75
CA VAL A 5 4.89 17.43 -7.54
C VAL A 5 4.14 16.56 -8.55
N LYS A 6 4.84 15.60 -9.14
CA LYS A 6 4.22 14.56 -9.98
C LYS A 6 4.49 13.22 -9.34
N VAL A 7 3.43 12.54 -8.91
CA VAL A 7 3.54 11.20 -8.34
C VAL A 7 3.77 10.20 -9.47
N THR A 8 4.87 9.46 -9.41
CA THR A 8 5.12 8.38 -10.35
C THR A 8 4.43 7.10 -9.91
N ILE A 9 4.06 6.24 -10.87
CA ILE A 9 3.48 4.92 -10.57
C ILE A 9 4.35 4.10 -9.60
N ARG A 10 5.68 4.17 -9.73
CA ARG A 10 6.62 3.44 -8.85
C ARG A 10 6.50 3.90 -7.40
N GLN A 11 6.43 5.22 -7.18
CA GLN A 11 6.26 5.80 -5.85
C GLN A 11 4.90 5.42 -5.27
N TYR A 12 3.83 5.54 -6.07
CA TYR A 12 2.49 5.17 -5.66
C TYR A 12 2.38 3.69 -5.24
N LEU A 13 2.98 2.79 -6.04
CA LEU A 13 3.08 1.37 -5.72
C LEU A 13 3.82 1.12 -4.42
N SER A 14 5.01 1.71 -4.26
CA SER A 14 5.84 1.51 -3.07
C SER A 14 5.11 1.92 -1.78
N ILE A 15 4.45 3.08 -1.78
CA ILE A 15 3.70 3.58 -0.62
C ILE A 15 2.53 2.65 -0.30
N LEU A 16 1.67 2.36 -1.28
CA LEU A 16 0.47 1.57 -1.02
C LEU A 16 0.77 0.12 -0.64
N PHE A 17 1.82 -0.46 -1.23
CA PHE A 17 2.27 -1.79 -0.83
C PHE A 17 2.82 -1.77 0.60
N SER A 18 3.64 -0.77 0.95
CA SER A 18 4.10 -0.58 2.33
C SER A 18 2.93 -0.44 3.30
N LEU A 19 1.92 0.37 2.98
CA LEU A 19 0.73 0.52 3.80
C LEU A 19 -0.06 -0.78 3.93
N ALA A 20 -0.21 -1.56 2.85
CA ALA A 20 -0.94 -2.82 2.89
C ALA A 20 -0.31 -3.79 3.90
N TYR A 21 1.02 -3.96 3.87
CA TYR A 21 1.74 -4.89 4.73
C TYR A 21 2.00 -4.37 6.15
N THR A 22 1.71 -3.11 6.45
CA THR A 22 1.68 -2.63 7.84
C THR A 22 0.41 -3.01 8.60
N LYS A 23 -0.64 -3.51 7.91
CA LYS A 23 -1.87 -3.92 8.58
C LYS A 23 -1.65 -5.23 9.35
N PRO A 24 -2.13 -5.33 10.60
CA PRO A 24 -1.89 -6.51 11.45
C PRO A 24 -2.40 -7.80 10.82
N LEU A 25 -3.55 -7.74 10.11
CA LEU A 25 -4.09 -8.88 9.37
C LEU A 25 -3.13 -9.39 8.28
N MET A 26 -2.45 -8.50 7.56
CA MET A 26 -1.49 -8.89 6.53
C MET A 26 -0.24 -9.49 7.14
N ILE A 27 0.25 -8.93 8.25
CA ILE A 27 1.39 -9.48 9.00
C ILE A 27 1.07 -10.91 9.48
N LEU A 28 -0.13 -11.13 10.01
CA LEU A 28 -0.60 -12.46 10.43
C LEU A 28 -0.63 -13.44 9.26
N LEU A 29 -1.22 -13.05 8.13
CA LEU A 29 -1.31 -13.91 6.94
C LEU A 29 0.07 -14.29 6.39
N VAL A 30 0.99 -13.33 6.29
CA VAL A 30 2.36 -13.59 5.83
C VAL A 30 3.08 -14.52 6.82
N SER A 31 2.93 -14.29 8.12
CA SER A 31 3.54 -15.14 9.16
C SER A 31 3.01 -16.57 9.07
N PHE A 32 1.71 -16.74 8.84
CA PHE A 32 1.10 -18.06 8.64
C PHE A 32 1.62 -18.75 7.39
N ALA A 33 1.76 -18.04 6.27
CA ALA A 33 2.37 -18.58 5.06
C ALA A 33 3.84 -18.98 5.28
N SER A 34 4.62 -18.18 6.02
CA SER A 34 6.00 -18.51 6.37
C SER A 34 6.10 -19.79 7.22
N LEU A 35 5.17 -19.99 8.16
CA LEU A 35 5.09 -21.22 8.95
C LEU A 35 4.76 -22.43 8.07
N LEU A 36 3.84 -22.29 7.11
CA LEU A 36 3.53 -23.37 6.15
C LEU A 36 4.74 -23.73 5.29
N VAL A 37 5.48 -22.72 4.79
CA VAL A 37 6.73 -22.96 4.05
C VAL A 37 7.74 -23.71 4.90
N LEU A 38 7.90 -23.31 6.16
CA LEU A 38 8.82 -23.95 7.10
C LEU A 38 8.43 -25.42 7.33
N TRP A 39 7.14 -25.69 7.55
CA TRP A 39 6.65 -27.07 7.71
C TRP A 39 6.97 -27.90 6.47
N ILE A 40 6.58 -27.45 5.28
CA ILE A 40 6.79 -28.18 4.02
C ILE A 40 8.29 -28.44 3.80
N ALA A 41 9.13 -27.44 4.06
CA ALA A 41 10.58 -27.58 3.95
C ALA A 41 11.16 -28.59 4.95
N LEU A 42 10.75 -28.53 6.22
CA LEU A 42 11.23 -29.45 7.26
C LEU A 42 10.80 -30.90 7.02
N TYR A 43 9.60 -31.10 6.44
CA TYR A 43 9.15 -32.42 6.01
C TYR A 43 10.04 -32.97 4.88
N HIS A 44 10.27 -32.21 3.81
CA HIS A 44 11.08 -32.67 2.67
C HIS A 44 12.56 -32.85 2.98
N LEU A 45 13.07 -32.16 4.00
CA LEU A 45 14.45 -32.32 4.46
C LEU A 45 14.62 -33.45 5.48
N GLU A 46 13.53 -34.14 5.85
CA GLU A 46 13.51 -35.24 6.83
C GLU A 46 14.13 -34.87 8.20
N ILE A 47 14.19 -33.58 8.53
CA ILE A 47 14.79 -33.08 9.78
C ILE A 47 13.89 -33.40 10.97
N LEU A 48 12.57 -33.45 10.74
CA LEU A 48 11.54 -33.76 11.74
C LEU A 48 10.57 -34.79 11.17
N ASN A 49 10.10 -35.71 11.99
CA ASN A 49 9.01 -36.65 11.68
C ASN A 49 7.65 -35.92 11.63
N LEU A 50 7.53 -34.95 10.73
CA LEU A 50 6.30 -34.21 10.47
C LEU A 50 5.37 -35.04 9.60
N PRO A 51 4.05 -34.91 9.76
CA PRO A 51 3.10 -35.56 8.86
C PRO A 51 3.16 -34.92 7.47
N GLU A 52 2.86 -35.74 6.46
CA GLU A 52 2.87 -35.35 5.05
C GLU A 52 1.97 -34.14 4.79
N PRO A 53 2.48 -33.09 4.12
CA PRO A 53 1.68 -31.93 3.76
C PRO A 53 0.54 -32.30 2.83
N VAL A 54 -0.69 -32.00 3.24
CA VAL A 54 -1.89 -32.25 2.43
C VAL A 54 -1.97 -31.24 1.28
N ILE A 55 -2.59 -31.61 0.15
CA ILE A 55 -2.74 -30.74 -1.03
C ILE A 55 -3.32 -29.34 -0.70
N TYR A 56 -4.22 -29.26 0.29
CA TYR A 56 -4.80 -27.99 0.75
C TYR A 56 -3.77 -27.02 1.33
N GLN A 57 -2.68 -27.51 1.92
CA GLN A 57 -1.60 -26.66 2.45
C GLN A 57 -0.84 -25.98 1.32
N TYR A 58 -0.55 -26.69 0.23
CA TYR A 58 0.07 -26.12 -0.96
C TYR A 58 -0.85 -25.10 -1.65
N ILE A 59 -2.14 -25.39 -1.76
CA ILE A 59 -3.13 -24.45 -2.33
C ILE A 59 -3.21 -23.19 -1.46
N THR A 60 -3.27 -23.34 -0.14
CA THR A 60 -3.31 -22.22 0.80
C THR A 60 -2.05 -21.36 0.68
N LEU A 61 -0.88 -22.01 0.59
CA LEU A 61 0.38 -21.31 0.38
C LEU A 61 0.38 -20.53 -0.94
N LEU A 62 -0.08 -21.13 -2.05
CA LEU A 62 -0.20 -20.45 -3.34
C LEU A 62 -1.13 -19.22 -3.25
N LEU A 63 -2.27 -19.36 -2.57
CA LEU A 63 -3.23 -18.27 -2.41
C LEU A 63 -2.63 -17.09 -1.65
N ILE A 64 -1.91 -17.34 -0.55
CA ILE A 64 -1.36 -16.27 0.29
C ILE A 64 -0.05 -15.72 -0.30
N ALA A 65 0.87 -16.57 -0.74
CA ALA A 65 2.19 -16.13 -1.18
C ALA A 65 2.21 -15.56 -2.61
N VAL A 66 1.27 -15.96 -3.47
CA VAL A 66 1.28 -15.57 -4.89
C VAL A 66 0.03 -14.77 -5.26
N ILE A 67 -1.16 -15.33 -5.04
CA ILE A 67 -2.41 -14.71 -5.52
C ILE A 67 -2.69 -13.41 -4.78
N GLN A 68 -2.57 -13.39 -3.45
CA GLN A 68 -2.80 -12.19 -2.65
C GLN A 68 -1.93 -10.99 -3.06
N PRO A 69 -0.58 -11.08 -3.13
CA PRO A 69 0.25 -9.96 -3.57
C PRO A 69 -0.06 -9.54 -5.01
N MET A 70 -0.39 -10.48 -5.90
CA MET A 70 -0.81 -10.16 -7.28
C MET A 70 -2.09 -9.32 -7.29
N VAL A 71 -3.12 -9.70 -6.51
CA VAL A 71 -4.38 -8.95 -6.42
C VAL A 71 -4.15 -7.53 -5.90
N ILE A 72 -3.30 -7.37 -4.87
CA ILE A 72 -2.93 -6.04 -4.34
C ILE A 72 -2.26 -5.21 -5.44
N PHE A 73 -1.28 -5.79 -6.14
CA PHE A 73 -0.54 -5.11 -7.22
C PHE A 73 -1.47 -4.65 -8.35
N ILE A 74 -2.32 -5.55 -8.86
CA ILE A 74 -3.28 -5.23 -9.93
C ILE A 74 -4.26 -4.15 -9.47
N THR A 75 -4.76 -4.23 -8.23
CA THR A 75 -5.69 -3.24 -7.68
C THR A 75 -5.05 -1.85 -7.60
N ILE A 76 -3.81 -1.76 -7.13
CA ILE A 76 -3.06 -0.50 -7.05
C ILE A 76 -2.86 0.10 -8.44
N ILE A 77 -2.42 -0.72 -9.41
CA ILE A 77 -2.21 -0.28 -10.79
C ILE A 77 -3.52 0.22 -11.40
N ARG A 78 -4.60 -0.56 -11.28
CA ARG A 78 -5.91 -0.19 -11.81
C ARG A 78 -6.38 1.15 -11.24
N ASN A 79 -6.25 1.33 -9.92
CA ASN A 79 -6.65 2.56 -9.24
C ASN A 79 -5.80 3.77 -9.67
N TYR A 80 -4.52 3.57 -9.96
CA TYR A 80 -3.66 4.64 -10.50
C TYR A 80 -4.07 5.06 -11.91
N TYR A 81 -4.38 4.10 -12.79
CA TYR A 81 -4.76 4.41 -14.17
C TYR A 81 -6.18 4.93 -14.31
N SER A 82 -7.10 4.52 -13.42
CA SER A 82 -8.48 5.03 -13.41
C SER A 82 -8.61 6.45 -12.86
N SER A 83 -7.61 6.93 -12.12
CA SER A 83 -7.66 8.21 -11.42
C SER A 83 -6.84 9.26 -12.15
N ASN A 84 -7.52 10.17 -12.86
CA ASN A 84 -6.85 11.25 -13.59
C ASN A 84 -6.04 12.16 -12.65
N HIS A 85 -6.59 12.46 -11.46
CA HIS A 85 -5.96 13.30 -10.44
C HIS A 85 -4.61 12.77 -9.92
N LEU A 86 -4.38 11.45 -9.91
CA LEU A 86 -3.11 10.87 -9.45
C LEU A 86 -1.99 10.97 -10.49
N ARG A 87 -2.35 11.10 -11.76
CA ARG A 87 -1.43 11.11 -12.91
C ARG A 87 -1.02 12.52 -13.32
N GLU A 88 -1.83 13.49 -12.95
CA GLU A 88 -1.60 14.90 -13.21
C GLU A 88 -0.53 15.47 -12.27
N THR A 89 0.11 16.55 -12.71
CA THR A 89 1.02 17.30 -11.85
C THR A 89 0.18 18.05 -10.81
N LEU A 90 0.51 17.88 -9.54
CA LEU A 90 -0.12 18.55 -8.41
C LEU A 90 0.65 19.85 -8.11
N ASP A 91 -0.04 20.97 -8.25
CA ASP A 91 0.36 22.29 -7.82
C ASP A 91 -0.22 22.53 -6.41
N MET A 92 0.62 22.42 -5.39
CA MET A 92 0.25 22.63 -4.00
C MET A 92 0.66 24.04 -3.56
N ASP A 93 -0.26 24.76 -2.92
CA ASP A 93 -0.01 26.04 -2.26
C ASP A 93 -0.27 25.88 -0.77
N LEU A 94 0.80 26.03 0.02
CA LEU A 94 0.78 26.00 1.48
C LEU A 94 0.62 27.43 1.98
N ALA A 95 -0.57 27.77 2.47
CA ALA A 95 -0.87 29.03 3.15
C ALA A 95 -0.85 28.84 4.68
N GLU A 96 -0.97 29.94 5.43
CA GLU A 96 -0.90 29.92 6.90
C GLU A 96 -2.09 29.17 7.53
N ASP A 97 -3.24 29.20 6.87
CA ASP A 97 -4.53 28.69 7.33
C ASP A 97 -5.02 27.44 6.56
N GLU A 98 -4.51 27.23 5.35
CA GLU A 98 -4.97 26.16 4.45
C GLU A 98 -3.88 25.57 3.53
N ILE A 99 -4.17 24.39 3.01
CA ILE A 99 -3.44 23.73 1.92
C ILE A 99 -4.36 23.66 0.71
N ARG A 100 -3.96 24.29 -0.39
CA ARG A 100 -4.67 24.23 -1.67
C ARG A 100 -3.94 23.32 -2.64
N ILE A 101 -4.62 22.32 -3.19
CA ILE A 101 -4.07 21.38 -4.16
C ILE A 101 -4.83 21.54 -5.48
N ARG A 102 -4.08 21.81 -6.55
CA ARG A 102 -4.59 21.91 -7.93
C ARG A 102 -3.93 20.84 -8.80
N ALA A 103 -4.70 20.11 -9.60
CA ALA A 103 -4.14 19.19 -10.59
C ALA A 103 -4.51 19.61 -12.02
N GLY A 104 -3.63 19.32 -12.98
CA GLY A 104 -3.95 19.35 -14.41
C GLY A 104 -4.36 20.70 -14.98
N GLY A 105 -4.07 21.80 -14.28
CA GLY A 105 -4.41 23.15 -14.72
C GLY A 105 -5.81 23.63 -14.35
N GLU A 106 -6.72 22.78 -13.85
CA GLU A 106 -8.04 23.11 -13.24
C GLU A 106 -8.98 21.89 -13.04
N SER A 107 -8.59 20.68 -13.49
CA SER A 107 -9.42 19.44 -13.41
C SER A 107 -9.70 18.95 -12.00
N PHE A 108 -8.88 19.33 -11.03
CA PHE A 108 -9.02 18.95 -9.63
C PHE A 108 -8.61 20.11 -8.73
N TYR A 109 -9.51 20.49 -7.81
CA TYR A 109 -9.27 21.46 -6.76
C TYR A 109 -9.65 20.84 -5.42
N MET A 110 -8.74 20.89 -4.46
CA MET A 110 -8.98 20.47 -3.08
C MET A 110 -8.39 21.50 -2.13
N GLU A 111 -9.17 21.85 -1.12
CA GLU A 111 -8.79 22.80 -0.07
C GLU A 111 -8.89 22.12 1.29
N ILE A 112 -7.79 22.17 2.04
CA ILE A 112 -7.65 21.50 3.33
C ILE A 112 -7.29 22.56 4.37
N LEU A 113 -8.21 22.87 5.27
CA LEU A 113 -7.92 23.73 6.42
C LEU A 113 -7.04 22.97 7.42
N TRP A 114 -5.98 23.60 7.97
CA TRP A 114 -5.10 22.96 8.96
C TRP A 114 -5.87 22.33 10.14
N PRO A 115 -6.91 22.97 10.72
CA PRO A 115 -7.69 22.38 11.81
C PRO A 115 -8.47 21.10 11.45
N LYS A 116 -8.70 20.82 10.16
CA LYS A 116 -9.35 19.58 9.70
C LYS A 116 -8.39 18.39 9.62
N ILE A 117 -7.09 18.64 9.71
CA ILE A 117 -6.07 17.59 9.73
C ILE A 117 -6.00 17.03 11.15
N TYR A 118 -6.47 15.79 11.32
CA TYR A 118 -6.49 15.16 12.64
C TYR A 118 -5.27 14.28 12.90
N LYS A 119 -4.52 13.91 11.84
CA LYS A 119 -3.34 13.06 11.97
C LYS A 119 -2.37 13.28 10.83
N ILE A 120 -1.09 13.40 11.18
CA ILE A 120 0.03 13.39 10.23
C ILE A 120 0.93 12.23 10.63
N VAL A 121 1.23 11.34 9.68
CA VAL A 121 2.17 10.23 9.89
C VAL A 121 3.40 10.47 9.02
N GLU A 122 4.52 10.68 9.67
CA GLU A 122 5.82 10.74 9.02
C GLU A 122 6.31 9.32 8.69
N LYS A 123 6.76 9.16 7.45
CA LYS A 123 7.49 8.01 6.94
C LYS A 123 8.81 8.53 6.36
N LYS A 124 9.82 7.67 6.24
CA LYS A 124 11.19 8.03 5.81
C LYS A 124 11.31 9.04 4.66
N GLN A 125 10.39 9.01 3.70
CA GLN A 125 10.38 9.91 2.53
C GLN A 125 8.99 10.50 2.24
N TRP A 126 8.02 10.31 3.12
CA TRP A 126 6.62 10.65 2.85
C TRP A 126 5.92 11.16 4.10
N PHE A 127 5.06 12.16 3.92
CA PHE A 127 4.09 12.56 4.94
C PHE A 127 2.70 12.09 4.50
N LEU A 128 2.03 11.35 5.37
CA LEU A 128 0.64 10.96 5.19
C LEU A 128 -0.23 11.90 6.00
N ILE A 129 -1.04 12.70 5.32
CA ILE A 129 -1.96 13.65 5.94
C ILE A 129 -3.35 13.02 5.92
N TYR A 130 -3.95 12.90 7.10
CA TYR A 130 -5.31 12.42 7.26
C TYR A 130 -6.21 13.57 7.66
N GLN A 131 -7.24 13.81 6.85
CA GLN A 131 -8.23 14.86 7.05
C GLN A 131 -9.59 14.26 7.39
N ASN A 132 -10.34 14.95 8.23
CA ASN A 132 -11.77 14.69 8.38
C ASN A 132 -12.51 15.51 7.31
N ASN A 133 -13.54 14.91 6.71
CA ASN A 133 -14.41 15.65 5.78
C ASN A 133 -15.17 16.75 6.53
#